data_AF-A0A0K0G490-F1
#
_entry.id   AF-A0A0K0G490-F1
#
_cell.length_a   1.000
_cell.length_b   1.000
_cell.length_c   1.000
_cell.angle_alpha   90.00
_cell.angle_beta   90.00
_cell.angle_gamma   90.00
#
_symmetry.space_group_name_H-M   'P 1'
#
loop_
_entity.id
_entity.type
_entity.pdbx_description
1 polymer ?
#
loop_
_entity_poly.entity_id
_entity_poly.type
_entity_poly.pdbx_seq_one_letter_code
_entity_poly.pdbx_strand_id
1 'polypeptide(L)'
;MIENFAKNIVILILIIYPPPSSATGGELKLHMSPNETLTINKIYNVTIHIPVFVYSKNDTIESRVYELYRKEGVEYFKNLKLPIAIIGLGDILKGSSFEFFIISKVEEYQGVKKNISIEKKKKVKNEIKKVAYYAKKIINSTEYKKSIQYFKYGEEKFKELDFVYMEDVLGLDVMYYIASNVHMRYPRELYLLCGESINERPTCRDTFTYLDNLK
;
A
#
# COMPACT_ATOMS: atom_id res chain seq x y z
N MET A 1 -10.23 3.52 -29.83
CA MET A 1 -9.45 2.25 -29.91
C MET A 1 -8.39 2.16 -28.79
N ILE A 2 -8.71 2.64 -27.58
CA ILE A 2 -7.83 2.64 -26.39
C ILE A 2 -8.47 1.83 -25.24
N GLU A 3 -9.70 1.35 -25.42
CA GLU A 3 -10.50 0.67 -24.38
C GLU A 3 -10.13 -0.80 -24.15
N ASN A 4 -9.33 -1.42 -25.03
CA ASN A 4 -8.94 -2.84 -24.92
C ASN A 4 -7.55 -3.07 -24.30
N PHE A 5 -6.75 -2.03 -24.04
CA PHE A 5 -5.40 -2.22 -23.48
C PHE A 5 -5.43 -2.41 -21.95
N ALA A 6 -6.38 -1.78 -21.25
CA ALA A 6 -6.50 -1.87 -19.80
C ALA A 6 -7.10 -3.20 -19.30
N LYS A 7 -7.91 -3.89 -20.10
CA LYS A 7 -8.51 -5.18 -19.71
C LYS A 7 -7.54 -6.37 -19.82
N ASN A 8 -6.52 -6.30 -20.67
CA ASN A 8 -5.59 -7.41 -20.88
C ASN A 8 -4.39 -7.43 -19.92
N ILE A 9 -4.06 -6.32 -19.25
CA ILE A 9 -2.93 -6.26 -18.31
C ILE A 9 -3.33 -6.73 -16.90
N VAL A 10 -4.62 -6.68 -16.53
CA VAL A 10 -5.10 -7.10 -15.20
C VAL A 10 -5.25 -8.63 -15.08
N ILE A 11 -5.28 -9.37 -16.18
CA ILE A 11 -5.46 -10.84 -16.16
C ILE A 11 -4.12 -11.61 -16.19
N LEU A 12 -2.99 -10.98 -16.53
CA LEU A 12 -1.75 -11.74 -16.77
C LEU A 12 -0.81 -11.92 -15.58
N ILE A 13 -1.06 -11.30 -14.42
CA ILE A 13 -0.19 -11.46 -13.24
C ILE A 13 -0.68 -12.62 -12.33
N LEU A 14 -1.86 -13.18 -12.58
CA LEU A 14 -2.47 -14.24 -11.76
C LEU A 14 -2.13 -15.69 -12.18
N ILE A 15 -1.26 -15.94 -13.17
CA ILE A 15 -1.10 -17.31 -13.75
C ILE A 15 0.33 -17.91 -13.63
N ILE A 16 1.31 -17.26 -13.00
CA ILE A 16 2.71 -17.78 -12.99
C ILE A 16 3.11 -18.55 -11.71
N TYR A 17 2.21 -18.75 -10.74
CA TYR A 17 2.48 -19.64 -9.62
C TYR A 17 1.46 -20.78 -9.58
N PRO A 18 1.86 -22.05 -9.83
CA PRO A 18 1.00 -23.17 -9.51
C PRO A 18 0.70 -23.11 -8.01
N PRO A 19 -0.56 -23.32 -7.59
CA PRO A 19 -0.89 -23.40 -6.18
C PRO A 19 -0.03 -24.50 -5.54
N PRO A 20 0.59 -24.26 -4.37
CA PRO A 20 1.29 -25.31 -3.67
C PRO A 20 0.31 -26.45 -3.37
N SER A 21 0.66 -27.64 -3.83
CA SER A 21 -0.01 -28.88 -3.45
C SER A 21 0.13 -29.06 -1.94
N SER A 22 -1.00 -28.86 -1.24
CA SER A 22 -1.33 -29.38 0.09
C SER A 22 -0.20 -29.50 1.11
N ALA A 23 -0.12 -28.54 2.02
CA ALA A 23 0.19 -28.86 3.40
C ALA A 23 -1.13 -29.03 4.15
N THR A 24 -1.33 -30.21 4.72
CA THR A 24 -2.46 -30.62 5.55
C THR A 24 -2.67 -29.66 6.73
N GLY A 25 -3.61 -28.72 6.58
CA GLY A 25 -4.09 -27.83 7.62
C GLY A 25 -5.61 -27.79 7.57
N GLY A 26 -6.25 -27.95 8.73
CA GLY A 26 -7.68 -28.30 8.88
C GLY A 26 -8.66 -27.52 8.02
N GLU A 27 -9.77 -28.19 7.68
CA GLU A 27 -10.89 -27.65 6.92
C GLU A 27 -11.16 -26.17 7.24
N LEU A 28 -10.96 -25.32 6.24
CA LEU A 28 -11.43 -23.94 6.20
C LEU A 28 -12.96 -23.96 6.34
N LYS A 29 -13.46 -23.90 7.57
CA LYS A 29 -14.89 -23.67 7.82
C LYS A 29 -15.14 -22.18 7.65
N LEU A 30 -15.63 -21.81 6.47
CA LEU A 30 -16.30 -20.55 6.19
C LEU A 30 -17.46 -20.35 7.17
N HIS A 31 -17.17 -19.80 8.35
CA HIS A 31 -18.19 -19.29 9.24
C HIS A 31 -18.52 -17.87 8.81
N MET A 32 -19.56 -17.72 7.99
CA MET A 32 -20.22 -16.44 7.79
C MET A 32 -20.89 -16.04 9.11
N SER A 33 -20.30 -15.10 9.85
CA SER A 33 -21.00 -14.41 10.93
C SER A 33 -22.18 -13.61 10.33
N PRO A 34 -23.36 -13.58 10.95
CA PRO A 34 -24.52 -12.90 10.39
C PRO A 34 -24.36 -11.37 10.46
N ASN A 35 -24.15 -10.74 9.30
CA ASN A 35 -24.53 -9.36 8.97
C ASN A 35 -24.35 -8.28 10.05
N GLU A 36 -23.12 -7.89 10.40
CA GLU A 36 -22.92 -6.60 11.06
C GLU A 36 -22.90 -5.47 10.02
N THR A 37 -23.99 -4.73 9.97
CA THR A 37 -24.17 -3.59 9.05
C THR A 37 -23.86 -2.30 9.81
N LEU A 38 -22.76 -1.63 9.49
CA LEU A 38 -22.42 -0.34 10.11
C LEU A 38 -23.19 0.79 9.39
N THR A 39 -24.38 1.13 9.88
CA THR A 39 -25.19 2.22 9.33
C THR A 39 -24.67 3.57 9.80
N ILE A 40 -23.89 4.28 8.96
CA ILE A 40 -23.49 5.67 9.22
C ILE A 40 -24.66 6.61 8.89
N ASN A 41 -25.60 6.74 9.82
CA ASN A 41 -26.73 7.66 9.69
C ASN A 41 -26.32 9.08 10.09
N LYS A 42 -25.56 9.76 9.23
CA LYS A 42 -25.56 11.22 9.11
C LYS A 42 -24.90 11.59 7.78
N ILE A 43 -25.70 12.19 6.89
CA ILE A 43 -25.36 12.93 5.66
C ILE A 43 -25.49 12.17 4.32
N TYR A 44 -25.23 10.86 4.22
CA TYR A 44 -25.36 10.13 2.96
C TYR A 44 -26.19 8.87 3.18
N ASN A 45 -27.41 8.84 2.63
CA ASN A 45 -28.37 7.75 2.78
C ASN A 45 -27.91 6.50 1.99
N VAL A 46 -26.75 5.95 2.34
CA VAL A 46 -26.07 4.85 1.66
C VAL A 46 -25.61 3.85 2.71
N THR A 47 -26.09 2.62 2.60
CA THR A 47 -25.60 1.49 3.39
C THR A 47 -24.31 1.00 2.74
N ILE A 48 -23.16 1.28 3.36
CA ILE A 48 -21.88 0.74 2.92
C ILE A 48 -21.69 -0.60 3.63
N HIS A 49 -21.71 -1.69 2.88
CA HIS A 49 -21.29 -2.99 3.37
C HIS A 49 -19.77 -3.00 3.44
N ILE A 50 -19.22 -2.71 4.62
CA ILE A 50 -17.80 -2.92 4.90
C ILE A 50 -17.66 -4.40 5.24
N PRO A 51 -16.95 -5.23 4.45
CA PRO A 51 -16.64 -6.58 4.88
C PRO A 51 -15.80 -6.49 6.15
N VAL A 52 -16.38 -6.92 7.28
CA VAL A 52 -15.63 -7.12 8.51
C VAL A 52 -14.96 -8.48 8.37
N PHE A 53 -13.67 -8.46 8.01
CA PHE A 53 -12.86 -9.67 8.03
C PHE A 53 -12.65 -10.08 9.48
N VAL A 54 -13.32 -11.16 9.91
CA VAL A 54 -13.04 -11.79 11.19
C VAL A 54 -11.79 -12.65 11.01
N TYR A 55 -10.63 -12.05 11.26
CA TYR A 55 -9.36 -12.78 11.24
C TYR A 55 -9.34 -13.72 12.45
N SER A 56 -9.29 -15.04 12.23
CA SER A 56 -8.97 -15.97 13.31
C SER A 56 -7.52 -15.73 13.72
N LYS A 57 -7.32 -15.04 14.85
CA LYS A 57 -6.00 -14.85 15.45
C LYS A 57 -5.40 -16.21 15.76
N ASN A 58 -4.36 -16.60 15.01
CA ASN A 58 -3.59 -17.79 15.33
C ASN A 58 -2.45 -17.38 16.26
N ASP A 59 -2.61 -17.65 17.56
CA ASP A 59 -1.65 -17.27 18.61
C ASP A 59 -0.22 -17.80 18.36
N THR A 60 -0.11 -18.92 17.61
CA THR A 60 1.18 -19.47 17.16
C THR A 60 1.89 -18.54 16.19
N ILE A 61 1.13 -17.91 15.27
CA ILE A 61 1.67 -17.01 14.27
C ILE A 61 2.06 -15.67 14.91
N GLU A 62 1.26 -15.17 15.86
CA GLU A 62 1.61 -13.94 16.58
C GLU A 62 2.92 -14.11 17.38
N SER A 63 3.09 -15.23 18.07
CA SER A 63 4.35 -15.53 18.78
C SER A 63 5.54 -15.56 17.84
N ARG A 64 5.37 -16.14 16.64
CA ARG A 64 6.40 -16.19 15.60
C ARG A 64 6.74 -14.81 15.04
N VAL A 65 5.74 -13.96 14.84
CA VAL A 65 5.91 -12.56 14.40
C VAL A 65 6.77 -11.78 15.40
N TYR A 66 6.48 -11.87 16.71
CA TYR A 66 7.28 -11.19 17.72
C TYR A 66 8.69 -11.77 17.87
N GLU A 67 8.85 -13.08 17.67
CA GLU A 67 10.18 -13.72 17.63
C GLU A 67 11.04 -13.16 16.48
N LEU A 68 10.50 -13.17 15.25
CA LEU A 68 11.17 -12.60 14.08
C LEU A 68 11.47 -11.11 14.25
N TYR A 69 10.52 -10.36 14.79
CA TYR A 69 10.70 -8.93 15.05
C TYR A 69 11.88 -8.69 16.02
N ARG A 70 11.97 -9.46 17.11
CA ARG A 70 13.10 -9.35 18.06
C ARG A 70 14.43 -9.78 17.46
N LYS A 71 14.42 -10.85 16.65
CA LYS A 71 15.65 -11.45 16.11
C LYS A 71 16.25 -10.63 14.96
N GLU A 72 15.41 -10.22 14.01
CA GLU A 72 15.84 -9.61 12.74
C GLU A 72 15.21 -8.22 12.54
N GLY A 73 13.97 -8.01 13.00
CA GLY A 73 13.22 -6.77 12.83
C GLY A 73 13.92 -5.55 13.45
N VAL A 74 14.38 -5.64 14.70
CA VAL A 74 15.04 -4.52 15.39
C VAL A 74 16.29 -4.06 14.62
N GLU A 75 17.11 -4.99 14.14
CA GLU A 75 18.30 -4.65 13.35
C GLU A 75 17.92 -4.05 11.99
N TYR A 76 16.95 -4.66 11.31
CA TYR A 76 16.38 -4.12 10.07
C TYR A 76 15.97 -2.65 10.23
N PHE A 77 15.17 -2.34 11.25
CA PHE A 77 14.67 -0.98 11.50
C PHE A 77 15.77 0.01 11.87
N LYS A 78 16.79 -0.43 12.63
CA LYS A 78 17.94 0.40 12.99
C LYS A 78 18.76 0.83 11.76
N ASN A 79 18.79 -0.02 10.74
CA ASN A 79 19.59 0.20 9.54
C ASN A 79 18.86 1.04 8.47
N LEU A 80 17.53 1.09 8.51
CA LEU A 80 16.75 1.95 7.62
C LEU A 80 17.14 3.43 7.77
N LYS A 81 17.51 4.06 6.66
CA LYS A 81 17.77 5.50 6.57
C LYS A 81 16.60 6.15 5.86
N LEU A 82 15.74 6.80 6.63
CA LEU A 82 14.47 7.29 6.12
C LEU A 82 14.52 8.82 5.97
N PRO A 83 14.21 9.37 4.78
CA PRO A 83 14.19 10.82 4.59
C PRO A 83 13.05 11.49 5.36
N ILE A 84 13.32 12.68 5.93
CA ILE A 84 12.34 13.46 6.71
C ILE A 84 11.05 13.80 5.93
N ALA A 85 11.12 13.81 4.61
CA ALA A 85 9.99 14.04 3.70
C ALA A 85 8.85 13.01 3.86
N ILE A 86 9.11 11.84 4.46
CA ILE A 86 8.10 10.83 4.78
C ILE A 86 7.03 11.38 5.72
N ILE A 87 7.40 12.24 6.67
CA ILE A 87 6.43 12.84 7.62
C ILE A 87 5.41 13.67 6.84
N GLY A 88 5.90 14.57 5.98
CA GLY A 88 5.03 15.40 5.15
C GLY A 88 4.18 14.60 4.16
N LEU A 89 4.69 13.47 3.66
CA LEU A 89 3.88 12.55 2.87
C LEU A 89 2.79 11.88 3.72
N GLY A 90 3.15 11.38 4.91
CA GLY A 90 2.23 10.70 5.85
C GLY A 90 1.10 11.59 6.33
N ASP A 91 1.36 12.87 6.58
CA ASP A 91 0.34 13.86 6.97
C ASP A 91 -0.75 14.03 5.90
N ILE A 92 -0.38 13.90 4.63
CA ILE A 92 -1.31 14.04 3.50
C ILE A 92 -2.05 12.72 3.26
N LEU A 93 -1.34 11.59 3.28
CA LEU A 93 -1.90 10.28 3.00
C LEU A 93 -2.81 9.77 4.15
N LYS A 94 -2.60 10.23 5.39
CA LYS A 94 -3.40 9.87 6.56
C LYS A 94 -3.60 8.36 6.73
N GLY A 95 -2.54 7.59 6.51
CA GLY A 95 -2.58 6.13 6.61
C GLY A 95 -3.12 5.41 5.36
N SER A 96 -3.45 6.13 4.27
CA SER A 96 -3.69 5.52 2.94
C SER A 96 -2.38 5.10 2.29
N SER A 97 -2.40 4.10 1.42
CA SER A 97 -1.25 3.83 0.53
C SER A 97 -1.12 4.94 -0.52
N PHE A 98 0.08 5.12 -1.07
CA PHE A 98 0.33 6.08 -2.14
C PHE A 98 -0.57 5.82 -3.34
N GLU A 99 -0.64 4.57 -3.79
CA GLU A 99 -1.45 4.16 -4.94
C GLU A 99 -2.94 4.48 -4.74
N PHE A 100 -3.51 4.01 -3.63
CA PHE A 100 -4.93 4.23 -3.34
C PHE A 100 -5.26 5.72 -3.25
N PHE A 101 -4.39 6.50 -2.60
CA PHE A 101 -4.56 7.95 -2.52
C PHE A 101 -4.53 8.61 -3.90
N ILE A 102 -3.55 8.27 -4.75
CA ILE A 102 -3.45 8.86 -6.09
C ILE A 102 -4.67 8.49 -6.94
N ILE A 103 -5.04 7.22 -6.98
CA ILE A 103 -6.20 6.75 -7.77
C ILE A 103 -7.47 7.48 -7.30
N SER A 104 -7.77 7.43 -6.00
CA SER A 104 -8.98 8.05 -5.45
C SER A 104 -9.05 9.55 -5.70
N LYS A 105 -7.91 10.26 -5.60
CA LYS A 105 -7.85 11.69 -5.86
C LYS A 105 -7.94 12.05 -7.33
N VAL A 106 -7.39 11.24 -8.23
CA VAL A 106 -7.53 11.43 -9.68
C VAL A 106 -8.97 11.19 -10.11
N GLU A 107 -9.62 10.14 -9.60
CA GLU A 107 -11.07 9.91 -9.84
C GLU A 107 -11.92 11.09 -9.34
N GLU A 108 -11.62 11.59 -8.14
CA GLU A 108 -12.28 12.76 -7.55
C GLU A 108 -12.06 14.00 -8.44
N TYR A 109 -10.82 14.24 -8.90
CA TYR A 109 -10.45 15.35 -9.77
C TYR A 109 -11.17 15.34 -11.12
N GLN A 110 -11.31 14.16 -11.70
CA GLN A 110 -11.99 13.92 -12.98
C GLN A 110 -13.52 13.95 -12.84
N GLY A 111 -14.05 13.93 -11.62
CA GLY A 111 -15.49 13.94 -11.37
C GLY A 111 -16.17 12.61 -11.70
N VAL A 112 -15.42 11.49 -11.70
CA VAL A 112 -15.92 10.17 -12.13
C VAL A 112 -17.15 9.73 -11.33
N LYS A 113 -17.18 10.01 -10.03
CA LYS A 113 -18.28 9.61 -9.13
C LYS A 113 -19.35 10.70 -8.97
N LYS A 114 -18.99 11.97 -9.16
CA LYS A 114 -19.88 13.13 -9.01
C LYS A 114 -19.24 14.38 -9.61
N ASN A 115 -20.05 15.28 -10.16
CA ASN A 115 -19.61 16.63 -10.50
C ASN A 115 -19.11 17.36 -9.25
N ILE A 116 -17.88 17.86 -9.29
CA ILE A 116 -17.26 18.63 -8.22
C ILE A 116 -17.15 20.10 -8.60
N SER A 117 -17.22 20.99 -7.60
CA SER A 117 -17.05 22.43 -7.83
C SER A 117 -15.62 22.77 -8.27
N ILE A 118 -15.44 23.92 -8.92
CA ILE A 118 -14.12 24.42 -9.34
C ILE A 118 -13.18 24.57 -8.14
N GLU A 119 -13.69 25.08 -7.01
CA GLU A 119 -12.93 25.23 -5.78
C GLU A 119 -12.46 23.88 -5.22
N LYS A 120 -13.36 22.90 -5.17
CA LYS A 120 -13.04 21.54 -4.74
C LYS A 120 -12.01 20.90 -5.68
N LYS A 121 -12.15 21.10 -6.99
CA LYS A 121 -11.21 20.62 -8.01
C LYS A 121 -9.80 21.20 -7.81
N LYS A 122 -9.69 22.51 -7.51
CA LYS A 122 -8.43 23.16 -7.14
C LYS A 122 -7.82 22.56 -5.88
N LYS A 123 -8.64 22.28 -4.85
CA LYS A 123 -8.17 21.66 -3.61
C LYS A 123 -7.60 20.26 -3.84
N VAL A 124 -8.33 19.38 -4.55
CA VAL A 124 -7.89 18.03 -4.88
C VAL A 124 -6.60 18.05 -5.72
N LYS A 125 -6.52 18.95 -6.70
CA LYS A 125 -5.30 19.17 -7.49
C LYS A 125 -4.10 19.53 -6.61
N ASN A 126 -4.29 20.42 -5.65
CA ASN A 126 -3.23 20.82 -4.73
C ASN A 126 -2.79 19.66 -3.82
N GLU A 127 -3.72 18.82 -3.37
CA GLU A 127 -3.40 17.59 -2.60
C GLU A 127 -2.54 16.63 -3.43
N ILE A 128 -2.93 16.36 -4.68
CA ILE A 128 -2.16 15.51 -5.61
C ILE A 128 -0.75 16.07 -5.83
N LYS A 129 -0.63 17.37 -6.11
CA LYS A 129 0.67 18.02 -6.34
C LYS A 129 1.58 17.95 -5.11
N LYS A 130 1.02 18.11 -3.91
CA LYS A 130 1.79 17.98 -2.66
C LYS A 130 2.30 16.55 -2.46
N VAL A 131 1.47 15.54 -2.69
CA VAL A 131 1.90 14.13 -2.62
C VAL A 131 3.00 13.84 -3.63
N ALA A 132 2.83 14.26 -4.89
CA ALA A 132 3.83 14.09 -5.92
C ALA A 132 5.15 14.79 -5.53
N TYR A 133 5.09 16.01 -4.99
CA TYR A 133 6.26 16.74 -4.51
C TYR A 133 7.03 15.96 -3.42
N TYR A 134 6.34 15.48 -2.38
CA TYR A 134 7.00 14.75 -1.29
C TYR A 134 7.55 13.40 -1.75
N ALA A 135 6.81 12.66 -2.58
CA ALA A 135 7.28 11.39 -3.13
C ALA A 135 8.55 11.57 -3.97
N LYS A 136 8.61 12.60 -4.82
CA LYS A 136 9.84 12.93 -5.57
C LYS A 136 11.00 13.32 -4.65
N LYS A 137 10.72 14.09 -3.59
CA LYS A 137 11.73 14.45 -2.58
C LYS A 137 12.29 13.21 -1.85
N ILE A 138 11.45 12.22 -1.57
CA ILE A 138 11.86 10.93 -0.99
C ILE A 138 12.75 10.17 -1.99
N ILE A 139 12.26 9.93 -3.22
CA ILE A 139 12.99 9.14 -4.23
C ILE A 139 14.37 9.76 -4.55
N ASN A 140 14.47 11.08 -4.57
CA ASN A 140 15.72 11.78 -4.86
C ASN A 140 16.70 11.85 -3.66
N SER A 141 16.28 11.43 -2.47
CA SER A 141 17.12 11.49 -1.27
C SER A 141 18.21 10.40 -1.25
N THR A 142 19.33 10.69 -0.59
CA THR A 142 20.40 9.70 -0.39
C THR A 142 19.96 8.60 0.57
N GLU A 143 19.16 8.95 1.57
CA GLU A 143 18.57 8.07 2.57
C GLU A 143 17.73 6.98 1.91
N TYR A 144 16.84 7.38 0.98
CA TYR A 144 16.03 6.45 0.20
C TYR A 144 16.90 5.43 -0.55
N LYS A 145 17.89 5.91 -1.31
CA LYS A 145 18.78 5.04 -2.10
C LYS A 145 19.54 4.05 -1.22
N LYS A 146 20.04 4.51 -0.06
CA LYS A 146 20.69 3.65 0.94
C LYS A 146 19.74 2.62 1.55
N SER A 147 18.44 2.92 1.62
CA SER A 147 17.43 2.02 2.18
C SER A 147 16.94 0.93 1.24
N ILE A 148 17.15 1.05 -0.07
CA ILE A 148 16.67 0.07 -1.06
C ILE A 148 17.21 -1.33 -0.82
N GLN A 149 18.51 -1.45 -0.55
CA GLN A 149 19.12 -2.75 -0.22
C GLN A 149 18.50 -3.37 1.04
N TYR A 150 18.12 -2.53 2.01
CA TYR A 150 17.48 -3.00 3.23
C TYR A 150 16.04 -3.42 2.95
N PHE A 151 15.28 -2.72 2.10
CA PHE A 151 13.96 -3.19 1.67
C PHE A 151 14.01 -4.59 1.07
N LYS A 152 14.94 -4.83 0.13
CA LYS A 152 15.16 -6.15 -0.48
C LYS A 152 15.50 -7.21 0.57
N TYR A 153 16.41 -6.90 1.49
CA TYR A 153 16.77 -7.77 2.60
C TYR A 153 15.56 -8.08 3.51
N GLY A 154 14.76 -7.07 3.86
CA GLY A 154 13.56 -7.25 4.68
C GLY A 154 12.50 -8.13 4.00
N GLU A 155 12.29 -7.94 2.70
CA GLU A 155 11.37 -8.78 1.91
C GLU A 155 11.79 -10.25 1.92
N GLU A 156 13.09 -10.55 1.80
CA GLU A 156 13.59 -11.91 1.90
C GLU A 156 13.49 -12.48 3.32
N LYS A 157 13.87 -11.68 4.33
CA LYS A 157 13.92 -12.13 5.73
C LYS A 157 12.56 -12.39 6.35
N PHE A 158 11.55 -11.62 5.95
CA PHE A 158 10.21 -11.75 6.51
C PHE A 158 9.25 -12.51 5.60
N LYS A 159 9.74 -13.07 4.48
CA LYS A 159 8.95 -13.83 3.50
C LYS A 159 8.14 -14.98 4.12
N GLU A 160 8.65 -15.59 5.20
CA GLU A 160 7.93 -16.67 5.90
C GLU A 160 6.59 -16.23 6.50
N LEU A 161 6.34 -14.93 6.62
CA LEU A 161 5.08 -14.37 7.09
C LEU A 161 4.13 -13.96 5.95
N ASP A 162 4.58 -14.02 4.69
CA ASP A 162 3.77 -13.64 3.53
C ASP A 162 2.49 -14.47 3.48
N PHE A 163 1.34 -13.79 3.49
CA PHE A 163 -0.01 -14.40 3.42
C PHE A 163 -0.35 -15.34 4.58
N VAL A 164 0.55 -15.50 5.56
CA VAL A 164 0.39 -16.38 6.73
C VAL A 164 -0.22 -15.62 7.90
N TYR A 165 0.22 -14.38 8.13
CA TYR A 165 -0.31 -13.56 9.23
C TYR A 165 -1.67 -12.95 8.89
N MET A 166 -1.84 -12.50 7.66
CA MET A 166 -3.07 -11.92 7.14
C MET A 166 -3.11 -12.16 5.62
N GLU A 167 -4.28 -12.52 5.09
CA GLU A 167 -4.49 -12.72 3.66
C GLU A 167 -4.05 -11.46 2.89
N ASP A 168 -3.36 -11.66 1.77
CA ASP A 168 -2.82 -10.60 0.91
C ASP A 168 -1.85 -9.59 1.58
N VAL A 169 -1.32 -9.90 2.77
CA VAL A 169 -0.31 -9.08 3.46
C VAL A 169 1.05 -9.73 3.41
N LEU A 170 2.06 -8.96 2.97
CA LEU A 170 3.46 -9.41 2.96
C LEU A 170 4.08 -9.29 4.36
N GLY A 171 5.03 -10.16 4.67
CA GLY A 171 5.65 -10.24 5.98
C GLY A 171 6.36 -8.96 6.42
N LEU A 172 6.95 -8.22 5.48
CA LEU A 172 7.55 -6.92 5.80
C LEU A 172 6.49 -5.87 6.21
N ASP A 173 5.29 -5.95 5.67
CA ASP A 173 4.18 -5.07 6.06
C ASP A 173 3.66 -5.43 7.47
N VAL A 174 3.70 -6.71 7.83
CA VAL A 174 3.47 -7.18 9.21
C VAL A 174 4.51 -6.58 10.16
N MET A 175 5.79 -6.55 9.77
CA MET A 175 6.84 -5.93 10.59
C MET A 175 6.62 -4.43 10.79
N TYR A 176 6.22 -3.69 9.75
CA TYR A 176 5.90 -2.26 9.87
C TYR A 176 4.73 -2.01 10.83
N TYR A 177 3.72 -2.88 10.77
CA TYR A 177 2.57 -2.83 11.66
C TYR A 177 2.98 -3.04 13.13
N ILE A 178 3.74 -4.09 13.42
CA ILE A 178 4.24 -4.39 14.77
C ILE A 178 5.12 -3.27 15.32
N ALA A 179 5.95 -2.65 14.47
CA ALA A 179 6.78 -1.52 14.87
C ALA A 179 6.00 -0.23 15.16
N SER A 180 4.68 -0.22 14.96
CA SER A 180 3.81 0.96 15.06
C SER A 180 4.32 2.16 14.24
N ASN A 181 5.02 1.89 13.14
CA ASN A 181 5.67 2.90 12.32
C ASN A 181 5.31 2.73 10.83
N VAL A 182 3.99 2.75 10.58
CA VAL A 182 3.41 2.50 9.26
C VAL A 182 3.91 3.46 8.18
N HIS A 183 4.40 4.65 8.55
CA HIS A 183 4.95 5.61 7.59
C HIS A 183 6.24 5.11 6.91
N MET A 184 6.94 4.14 7.53
CA MET A 184 8.12 3.49 6.93
C MET A 184 7.78 2.70 5.66
N ARG A 185 6.50 2.38 5.44
CA ARG A 185 6.08 1.70 4.23
C ARG A 185 6.14 2.60 2.98
N TYR A 186 6.02 3.93 3.11
CA TYR A 186 5.93 4.79 1.93
C TYR A 186 7.19 4.77 1.06
N PRO A 187 8.41 4.84 1.59
CA PRO A 187 9.62 4.60 0.81
C PRO A 187 9.63 3.24 0.11
N ARG A 188 9.15 2.17 0.77
CA ARG A 188 9.04 0.85 0.14
C ARG A 188 8.02 0.87 -1.00
N GLU A 189 6.82 1.42 -0.79
CA GLU A 189 5.81 1.59 -1.84
C GLU A 189 6.37 2.35 -3.05
N LEU A 190 7.14 3.42 -2.81
CA LEU A 190 7.80 4.19 -3.86
C LEU A 190 8.92 3.38 -4.55
N TYR A 191 9.65 2.54 -3.83
CA TYR A 191 10.61 1.61 -4.42
C TYR A 191 9.94 0.56 -5.29
N LEU A 192 8.82 -0.02 -4.85
CA LEU A 192 8.04 -0.96 -5.65
C LEU A 192 7.45 -0.29 -6.89
N LEU A 193 7.10 1.00 -6.82
CA LEU A 193 6.63 1.75 -7.98
C LEU A 193 7.76 2.15 -8.93
N CYS A 194 8.86 2.67 -8.40
CA CYS A 194 9.85 3.44 -9.15
C CYS A 194 11.23 2.79 -9.25
N GLY A 195 11.59 1.86 -8.39
CA GLY A 195 12.98 1.39 -8.26
C GLY A 195 13.86 2.46 -7.60
N GLU A 196 15.09 2.63 -8.05
CA GLU A 196 16.07 3.57 -7.49
C GLU A 196 15.84 5.02 -7.92
N SER A 197 15.11 5.25 -9.02
CA SER A 197 14.82 6.59 -9.53
C SER A 197 13.48 6.66 -10.26
N ILE A 198 12.90 7.86 -10.34
CA ILE A 198 11.63 8.09 -11.07
C ILE A 198 11.70 7.61 -12.53
N ASN A 199 12.88 7.65 -13.15
CA ASN A 199 13.06 7.35 -14.56
C ASN A 199 13.34 5.87 -14.86
N GLU A 200 13.58 5.05 -13.83
CA GLU A 200 13.94 3.64 -14.02
C GLU A 200 12.75 2.82 -14.55
N ARG A 201 11.57 2.97 -13.94
CA ARG A 201 10.37 2.22 -14.32
C ARG A 201 9.42 3.10 -15.14
N PRO A 202 9.01 2.67 -16.36
CA PRO A 202 8.09 3.45 -17.19
C PRO A 202 6.81 3.85 -16.45
N THR A 203 6.18 2.91 -15.73
CA THR A 203 4.97 3.17 -14.94
C THR A 203 5.15 4.32 -13.94
N CYS A 204 6.28 4.36 -13.24
CA CYS A 204 6.56 5.46 -12.30
C CYS A 204 6.76 6.78 -13.05
N ARG A 205 7.63 6.80 -14.07
CA ARG A 205 7.90 8.01 -14.86
C ARG A 205 6.62 8.59 -15.45
N ASP A 206 5.79 7.75 -16.05
CA ASP A 206 4.56 8.15 -16.72
C ASP A 206 3.53 8.65 -15.71
N THR A 207 3.43 7.99 -14.55
CA THR A 207 2.61 8.46 -13.41
C THR A 207 3.04 9.84 -12.96
N PHE A 208 4.31 10.06 -12.61
CA PHE A 208 4.77 11.37 -12.14
C PHE A 208 4.67 12.45 -13.22
N THR A 209 4.88 12.09 -14.49
CA THR A 209 4.66 12.99 -15.64
C THR A 209 3.19 13.41 -15.74
N TYR A 210 2.26 12.47 -15.58
CA TYR A 210 0.83 12.78 -15.54
C TYR A 210 0.49 13.72 -14.38
N LEU A 211 0.96 13.40 -13.17
CA LEU A 211 0.67 14.19 -11.96
C LEU A 211 1.22 15.62 -12.06
N ASP A 212 2.40 15.81 -12.65
CA ASP A 212 3.01 17.13 -12.87
C ASP A 212 2.22 17.98 -13.87
N ASN A 213 1.66 17.35 -14.89
CA ASN A 213 0.94 18.00 -15.99
C ASN A 213 -0.57 18.14 -15.75
N LEU A 214 -1.07 17.84 -14.54
CA LEU A 214 -2.47 18.09 -14.18
C LEU A 214 -2.81 19.57 -14.36
N LYS A 215 -3.62 19.88 -15.38
CA LYS A 215 -4.18 21.19 -15.70
C LYS A 215 -5.51 21.40 -15.00
#